data_AF-Q0K3T9-F1
#
_entry.id   AF-Q0K3T9-F1
#
_cell.length_a   1.000
_cell.length_b   1.000
_cell.length_c   1.000
_cell.angle_alpha   90.00
_cell.angle_beta   90.00
_cell.angle_gamma   90.00
#
_symmetry.space_group_name_H-M   'P 1'
#
loop_
_entity.id
_entity.type
_entity.pdbx_description
1 polymer ?
#
loop_
_entity_poly.entity_id
_entity_poly.type
_entity_poly.pdbx_seq_one_letter_code
_entity_poly.pdbx_strand_id
1 'polypeptide(L)'
;MSSSTDKFSATMRDGLADLARRLRFAMEEGAIWLDEQRMILIHTAALGALRKELVDTLGMERARGLFMRMGFHSGMRDAEVARKLRAGHSDFGQLEIGPCLHTIEGVVRVTPVKVDIDIAAGIYDGEFLWEDSFEGDVHRQLFGIVDEPACWMQIGYATGYTSALMGRTILYREVECIACGHPHCRIIGKPVEAWEDGTQALALYQPDPVIETIIALQSEVEHLRALQGTPATPADLVGTSPGFRAAWGLLQRAAASNVTVLLLGETGVGKERFAQALHSVSGRADKPFIAVNCAAIPDELIESELFGVEKGAFTGASQSRPGRFERAHGGTLFLDELGELSASAQSKLLRVLQEGEVERVGGTGTRKVDVRLVAATNVDLAEAVKQGTFRKDLYYRLNVYPVTIPPLRERLDDIRPLAERFVARYGARHGKRIVGITDRALAELRHYDWPGNVRELENVIERGVILASQGGQITADHLFLPGTVAPVVDTAPRLGAGGTLPDLREAAVHALLDQMSEQQLALGDVETVLMEAAMQRADGNMSQAARLLGITRPQLAYRWKMRGTRAGNGHGNGN
;
A
#
# COMPACT_ATOMS: atom_id res chain seq x y z
N MET A 1 23.82 -63.00 16.05
CA MET A 1 23.86 -61.65 15.44
C MET A 1 22.52 -60.92 15.65
N SER A 2 21.97 -60.93 16.88
CA SER A 2 20.73 -60.22 17.26
C SER A 2 21.01 -59.20 18.38
N SER A 3 22.10 -58.43 18.26
CA SER A 3 22.77 -57.85 19.44
C SER A 3 22.89 -56.32 19.51
N SER A 4 22.11 -55.55 18.75
CA SER A 4 22.04 -54.08 18.92
C SER A 4 20.67 -53.52 18.56
N THR A 5 20.12 -53.88 17.40
CA THR A 5 18.79 -53.46 16.92
C THR A 5 17.64 -53.84 17.85
N ASP A 6 17.65 -55.05 18.43
CA ASP A 6 16.59 -55.49 19.37
C ASP A 6 16.58 -54.72 20.69
N LYS A 7 17.75 -54.25 21.16
CA LYS A 7 17.86 -53.42 22.37
C LYS A 7 17.28 -52.02 22.13
N PHE A 8 17.59 -51.42 20.98
CA PHE A 8 17.06 -50.11 20.58
C PHE A 8 15.53 -50.14 20.41
N SER A 9 14.97 -51.24 19.87
CA SER A 9 13.51 -51.41 19.72
C SER A 9 12.73 -51.46 21.03
N ALA A 10 13.34 -51.99 22.10
CA ALA A 10 12.70 -52.07 23.42
C ALA A 10 12.71 -50.70 24.12
N THR A 11 13.84 -49.99 24.11
CA THR A 11 13.98 -48.66 24.74
C THR A 11 13.10 -47.60 24.05
N MET A 12 12.97 -47.66 22.71
CA MET A 12 12.08 -46.77 21.96
C MET A 12 10.60 -46.97 22.34
N ARG A 13 10.17 -48.22 22.57
CA ARG A 13 8.79 -48.53 23.00
C ARG A 13 8.47 -47.94 24.38
N ASP A 14 9.41 -48.05 25.31
CA ASP A 14 9.25 -47.48 26.65
C ASP A 14 9.26 -45.94 26.62
N GLY A 15 10.11 -45.34 25.75
CA GLY A 15 10.14 -43.90 25.52
C GLY A 15 8.85 -43.34 24.92
N LEU A 16 8.29 -44.03 23.92
CA LEU A 16 7.01 -43.67 23.31
C LEU A 16 5.86 -43.75 24.33
N ALA A 17 5.83 -44.80 25.16
CA ALA A 17 4.81 -44.94 26.19
C ALA A 17 4.89 -43.84 27.26
N ASP A 18 6.09 -43.33 27.58
CA ASP A 18 6.26 -42.21 28.51
C ASP A 18 5.78 -40.89 27.91
N LEU A 19 6.19 -40.58 26.67
CA LEU A 19 5.77 -39.36 25.98
C LEU A 19 4.27 -39.35 25.70
N ALA A 20 3.68 -40.49 25.36
CA ALA A 20 2.23 -40.62 25.16
C ALA A 20 1.42 -40.27 26.41
N ARG A 21 1.93 -40.56 27.61
CA ARG A 21 1.29 -40.16 28.88
C ARG A 21 1.34 -38.64 29.12
N ARG A 22 2.22 -37.93 28.43
CA ARG A 22 2.40 -36.46 28.54
C ARG A 22 1.59 -35.68 27.51
N LEU A 23 1.05 -36.36 26.49
CA LEU A 23 0.13 -35.78 25.53
C LEU A 23 -1.27 -35.66 26.15
N ARG A 24 -1.77 -34.43 26.28
CA ARG A 24 -3.06 -34.13 26.92
C ARG A 24 -3.95 -33.36 25.96
N PHE A 25 -5.19 -33.80 25.81
CA PHE A 25 -6.22 -33.11 25.04
C PHE A 25 -7.14 -32.37 26.01
N ALA A 26 -6.96 -31.05 26.13
CA ALA A 26 -7.79 -30.17 26.96
C ALA A 26 -8.93 -29.62 26.10
N MET A 27 -9.94 -30.47 25.83
CA MET A 27 -11.01 -30.18 24.86
C MET A 27 -11.87 -28.98 25.24
N GLU A 28 -12.12 -28.76 26.53
CA GLU A 28 -12.88 -27.61 27.05
C GLU A 28 -12.14 -26.28 26.82
N GLU A 29 -10.81 -26.32 26.76
CA GLU A 29 -9.95 -25.16 26.51
C GLU A 29 -9.61 -24.99 25.01
N GLY A 30 -9.97 -25.97 24.16
CA GLY A 30 -9.58 -25.99 22.75
C GLY A 30 -8.07 -26.11 22.56
N ALA A 31 -7.38 -26.86 23.41
CA ALA A 31 -5.93 -26.99 23.40
C ALA A 31 -5.46 -28.45 23.42
N ILE A 32 -4.37 -28.73 22.70
CA ILE A 32 -3.59 -29.96 22.80
C ILE A 32 -2.26 -29.58 23.43
N TRP A 33 -1.81 -30.36 24.41
CA TRP A 33 -0.58 -30.09 25.15
C TRP A 33 0.33 -31.30 25.08
N LEU A 34 1.61 -31.08 24.81
CA LEU A 34 2.66 -32.05 25.06
C LEU A 34 3.51 -31.49 26.19
N ASP A 35 3.33 -32.03 27.40
CA ASP A 35 3.92 -31.47 28.62
C ASP A 35 3.51 -29.99 28.83
N GLU A 36 4.45 -29.04 28.75
CA GLU A 36 4.21 -27.58 28.84
C GLU A 36 4.04 -26.89 27.48
N GLN A 37 4.16 -27.62 26.36
CA GLN A 37 4.08 -27.04 25.01
C GLN A 37 2.68 -27.18 24.42
N ARG A 38 2.16 -26.08 23.89
CA ARG A 38 0.90 -26.07 23.15
C ARG A 38 1.11 -26.61 21.74
N MET A 39 0.33 -27.63 21.40
CA MET A 39 0.34 -28.33 20.12
C MET A 39 -0.96 -28.03 19.35
N ILE A 40 -0.90 -28.24 18.04
CA ILE A 40 -2.04 -28.18 17.14
C ILE A 40 -2.04 -29.41 16.23
N LEU A 41 -3.22 -29.90 15.86
CA LEU A 41 -3.39 -31.01 14.93
C LEU A 41 -3.81 -30.47 13.57
N ILE A 42 -2.99 -30.70 12.55
CA ILE A 42 -3.20 -30.19 11.18
C ILE A 42 -3.29 -31.38 10.21
N HIS A 43 -4.17 -31.28 9.21
CA HIS A 43 -4.26 -32.26 8.14
C HIS A 43 -3.01 -32.23 7.25
N THR A 44 -2.44 -33.40 6.95
CA THR A 44 -1.29 -33.54 6.04
C THR A 44 -1.55 -32.92 4.67
N ALA A 45 -2.79 -33.04 4.15
CA ALA A 45 -3.20 -32.43 2.89
C ALA A 45 -3.13 -30.88 2.91
N ALA A 46 -3.46 -30.25 4.06
CA ALA A 46 -3.37 -28.80 4.20
C ALA A 46 -1.90 -28.34 4.22
N LEU A 47 -1.04 -29.08 4.93
CA LEU A 47 0.40 -28.82 4.93
C LEU A 47 1.03 -29.07 3.54
N GLY A 48 0.51 -30.05 2.80
CA GLY A 48 0.84 -30.29 1.39
C GLY A 48 0.44 -29.15 0.47
N ALA A 49 -0.78 -28.62 0.62
CA ALA A 49 -1.23 -27.45 -0.12
C ALA A 49 -0.34 -26.23 0.14
N LEU A 50 0.00 -25.97 1.41
CA LEU A 50 0.95 -24.92 1.78
C LEU A 50 2.33 -25.13 1.13
N ARG A 51 2.85 -26.36 1.14
CA ARG A 51 4.09 -26.69 0.43
C ARG A 51 3.99 -26.34 -1.04
N LYS A 52 2.90 -26.75 -1.71
CA LYS A 52 2.70 -26.50 -3.13
C LYS A 52 2.68 -25.01 -3.43
N GLU A 53 1.93 -24.23 -2.65
CA GLU A 53 1.89 -22.77 -2.81
C GLU A 53 3.27 -22.12 -2.64
N LEU A 54 4.04 -22.54 -1.63
CA LEU A 54 5.39 -22.02 -1.41
C LEU A 54 6.35 -22.39 -2.55
N VAL A 55 6.28 -23.62 -3.07
CA VAL A 55 7.10 -24.04 -4.21
C VAL A 55 6.71 -23.26 -5.48
N ASP A 56 5.40 -23.13 -5.74
CA ASP A 56 4.89 -22.43 -6.93
C ASP A 56 5.21 -20.91 -6.89
N THR A 57 5.31 -20.30 -5.70
CA THR A 57 5.57 -18.86 -5.53
C THR A 57 7.05 -18.50 -5.37
N LEU A 58 7.82 -19.29 -4.62
CA LEU A 58 9.21 -18.96 -4.26
C LEU A 58 10.25 -19.80 -5.01
N GLY A 59 9.82 -20.91 -5.63
CA GLY A 59 10.68 -21.93 -6.18
C GLY A 59 11.10 -22.98 -5.14
N MET A 60 11.57 -24.13 -5.64
CA MET A 60 11.88 -25.32 -4.84
C MET A 60 12.91 -25.05 -3.73
N GLU A 61 14.04 -24.42 -4.07
CA GLU A 61 15.15 -24.19 -3.13
C GLU A 61 14.77 -23.28 -1.95
N ARG A 62 14.00 -22.22 -2.21
CA ARG A 62 13.56 -21.30 -1.15
C ARG A 62 12.50 -21.93 -0.25
N ALA A 63 11.55 -22.65 -0.84
CA ALA A 63 10.56 -23.41 -0.09
C ALA A 63 11.23 -24.48 0.79
N ARG A 64 12.21 -25.21 0.24
CA ARG A 64 13.07 -26.15 0.98
C ARG A 64 13.73 -25.48 2.19
N GLY A 65 14.41 -24.35 1.99
CA GLY A 65 15.04 -23.62 3.09
C GLY A 65 14.04 -23.19 4.19
N LEU A 66 12.83 -22.74 3.81
CA LEU A 66 11.78 -22.38 4.78
C LEU A 66 11.34 -23.58 5.63
N PHE A 67 11.05 -24.73 5.01
CA PHE A 67 10.67 -25.94 5.73
C PHE A 67 11.82 -26.48 6.60
N MET A 68 13.06 -26.46 6.09
CA MET A 68 14.24 -26.87 6.88
C MET A 68 14.42 -25.99 8.13
N ARG A 69 14.25 -24.66 8.02
CA ARG A 69 14.33 -23.76 9.19
C ARG A 69 13.17 -23.96 10.16
N MET A 70 11.95 -24.15 9.67
CA MET A 70 10.80 -24.49 10.52
C MET A 70 11.08 -25.76 11.34
N GLY A 71 11.54 -26.82 10.67
CA GLY A 71 11.95 -28.06 11.31
C GLY A 71 13.06 -27.86 12.33
N PHE A 72 14.11 -27.13 11.96
CA PHE A 72 15.24 -26.82 12.84
C PHE A 72 14.82 -26.17 14.14
N HIS A 73 13.95 -25.16 14.07
CA HIS A 73 13.42 -24.50 15.27
C HIS A 73 12.53 -25.42 16.11
N SER A 74 11.75 -26.31 15.48
CA SER A 74 10.96 -27.33 16.18
C SER A 74 11.89 -28.29 16.94
N GLY A 75 12.89 -28.86 16.26
CA GLY A 75 13.86 -29.77 16.86
C GLY A 75 14.65 -29.14 18.01
N MET A 76 15.05 -27.87 17.87
CA MET A 76 15.72 -27.15 18.97
C MET A 76 14.85 -27.05 20.22
N ARG A 77 13.56 -26.70 20.07
CA ARG A 77 12.62 -26.59 21.20
C ARG A 77 12.40 -27.94 21.87
N ASP A 78 12.29 -28.99 21.09
CA ASP A 78 12.09 -30.35 21.60
C ASP A 78 13.33 -30.89 22.30
N ALA A 79 14.53 -30.50 21.85
CA ALA A 79 15.77 -30.84 22.54
C ALA A 79 15.86 -30.20 23.93
N GLU A 80 15.32 -28.99 24.11
CA GLU A 80 15.22 -28.35 25.44
C GLU A 80 14.30 -29.14 26.37
N VAL A 81 13.17 -29.64 25.87
CA VAL A 81 12.25 -30.51 26.61
C VAL A 81 12.93 -31.83 26.94
N ALA A 82 13.57 -32.47 25.96
CA ALA A 82 14.28 -33.73 26.13
C ALA A 82 15.36 -33.67 27.23
N ARG A 83 16.15 -32.58 27.27
CA ARG A 83 17.16 -32.34 28.32
C ARG A 83 16.56 -32.28 29.72
N LYS A 84 15.38 -31.65 29.86
CA LYS A 84 14.68 -31.56 31.17
C LYS A 84 14.09 -32.91 31.58
N LEU A 85 13.49 -33.63 30.65
CA LEU A 85 12.74 -34.87 30.94
C LEU A 85 13.64 -36.06 31.32
N ARG A 86 14.88 -36.10 30.80
CA ARG A 86 15.81 -37.23 31.04
C ARG A 86 17.17 -36.81 31.56
N ALA A 87 17.23 -35.73 32.35
CA ALA A 87 18.45 -35.35 33.06
C ALA A 87 18.99 -36.56 33.87
N GLY A 88 20.20 -37.04 33.51
CA GLY A 88 20.84 -38.21 34.13
C GLY A 88 20.75 -39.53 33.34
N HIS A 89 20.13 -39.56 32.16
CA HIS A 89 20.21 -40.71 31.25
C HIS A 89 21.51 -40.70 30.41
N SER A 90 21.84 -41.84 29.81
CA SER A 90 22.94 -41.93 28.84
C SER A 90 22.74 -40.99 27.66
N ASP A 91 23.82 -40.61 27.00
CA ASP A 91 23.80 -39.73 25.82
C ASP A 91 22.85 -40.25 24.73
N PHE A 92 22.86 -41.56 24.48
CA PHE A 92 21.91 -42.21 23.60
C PHE A 92 20.46 -42.08 24.08
N GLY A 93 20.20 -42.29 25.37
CA GLY A 93 18.86 -42.18 25.94
C GLY A 93 18.30 -40.76 25.93
N GLN A 94 19.16 -39.75 25.87
CA GLN A 94 18.77 -38.35 25.62
C GLN A 94 18.47 -38.11 24.14
N LEU A 95 19.29 -38.63 23.22
CA LEU A 95 19.08 -38.52 21.78
C LEU A 95 17.78 -39.18 21.32
N GLU A 96 17.45 -40.35 21.88
CA GLU A 96 16.32 -41.19 21.50
C GLU A 96 14.94 -40.51 21.66
N ILE A 97 14.84 -39.48 22.50
CA ILE A 97 13.58 -38.75 22.70
C ILE A 97 13.15 -38.05 21.41
N GLY A 98 14.08 -37.49 20.64
CA GLY A 98 13.78 -36.80 19.37
C GLY A 98 13.08 -37.73 18.36
N PRO A 99 13.65 -38.91 18.03
CA PRO A 99 12.98 -39.95 17.25
C PRO A 99 11.59 -40.33 17.79
N CYS A 100 11.44 -40.47 19.11
CA CYS A 100 10.14 -40.79 19.71
C CYS A 100 9.12 -39.64 19.53
N LEU A 101 9.56 -38.38 19.68
CA LEU A 101 8.73 -37.18 19.47
C LEU A 101 8.25 -37.09 18.02
N HIS A 102 9.14 -37.29 17.05
CA HIS A 102 8.76 -37.38 15.63
C HIS A 102 7.73 -38.49 15.35
N THR A 103 7.84 -39.64 16.02
CA THR A 103 6.87 -40.74 15.86
C THR A 103 5.52 -40.44 16.53
N ILE A 104 5.49 -39.88 17.74
CA ILE A 104 4.23 -39.56 18.42
C ILE A 104 3.47 -38.41 17.75
N GLU A 105 4.18 -37.48 17.13
CA GLU A 105 3.59 -36.39 16.34
C GLU A 105 2.99 -36.88 15.00
N GLY A 106 3.19 -38.15 14.65
CA GLY A 106 2.69 -38.72 13.40
C GLY A 106 3.46 -38.25 12.17
N VAL A 107 4.71 -37.79 12.36
CA VAL A 107 5.54 -37.26 11.28
C VAL A 107 6.21 -38.40 10.50
N VAL A 108 6.84 -39.33 11.23
CA VAL A 108 7.60 -40.44 10.65
C VAL A 108 7.87 -41.52 11.70
N ARG A 109 7.88 -42.79 11.29
CA ARG A 109 8.38 -43.89 12.13
C ARG A 109 9.90 -43.97 11.99
N VAL A 110 10.62 -43.79 13.11
CA VAL A 110 12.08 -43.75 13.12
C VAL A 110 12.67 -45.06 13.65
N THR A 111 13.62 -45.64 12.91
CA THR A 111 14.39 -46.81 13.36
C THR A 111 15.89 -46.50 13.32
N PRO A 112 16.61 -46.51 14.46
CA PRO A 112 18.06 -46.35 14.45
C PRO A 112 18.75 -47.57 13.83
N VAL A 113 19.67 -47.33 12.89
CA VAL A 113 20.52 -48.36 12.27
C VAL A 113 21.86 -48.43 13.00
N LYS A 114 22.48 -47.25 13.17
CA LYS A 114 23.77 -47.07 13.83
C LYS A 114 23.76 -45.74 14.55
N VAL A 115 24.19 -45.73 15.82
CA VAL A 115 24.39 -44.47 16.56
C VAL A 115 25.66 -44.60 17.39
N ASP A 116 26.60 -43.70 17.13
CA ASP A 116 27.77 -43.45 17.96
C ASP A 116 27.66 -42.01 18.49
N ILE A 117 27.61 -41.86 19.81
CA ILE A 117 27.37 -40.56 20.46
C ILE A 117 28.15 -40.47 21.76
N ASP A 118 28.92 -39.39 21.88
CA ASP A 118 29.53 -38.92 23.12
C ASP A 118 29.41 -37.39 23.15
N ILE A 119 28.51 -36.90 23.99
CA ILE A 119 28.19 -35.47 24.10
C ILE A 119 29.38 -34.70 24.66
N ALA A 120 30.11 -35.28 25.63
CA ALA A 120 31.24 -34.62 26.28
C ALA A 120 32.46 -34.55 25.36
N ALA A 121 32.73 -35.59 24.58
CA ALA A 121 33.80 -35.61 23.58
C ALA A 121 33.40 -34.94 22.25
N GLY A 122 32.12 -34.63 22.06
CA GLY A 122 31.59 -34.03 20.84
C GLY A 122 31.61 -34.99 19.63
N ILE A 123 31.59 -36.30 19.87
CA ILE A 123 31.58 -37.35 18.84
C ILE A 123 30.13 -37.67 18.48
N TYR A 124 29.85 -37.71 17.17
CA TYR A 124 28.53 -38.05 16.67
C TYR A 124 28.60 -38.72 15.29
N ASP A 125 27.98 -39.88 15.14
CA ASP A 125 27.69 -40.54 13.85
C ASP A 125 26.37 -41.31 13.98
N GLY A 126 25.33 -40.77 13.34
CA GLY A 126 23.98 -41.32 13.40
C GLY A 126 23.48 -41.76 12.03
N GLU A 127 22.89 -42.94 11.95
CA GLU A 127 22.17 -43.46 10.78
C GLU A 127 20.80 -43.97 11.22
N PHE A 128 19.76 -43.48 10.54
CA PHE A 128 18.37 -43.81 10.85
C PHE A 128 17.57 -44.10 9.59
N LEU A 129 16.62 -45.03 9.70
CA LEU A 129 15.57 -45.25 8.71
C LEU A 129 14.31 -44.50 9.12
N TRP A 130 13.67 -43.94 8.11
CA TRP A 130 12.42 -43.22 8.17
C TRP A 130 11.39 -43.94 7.32
N GLU A 131 10.41 -44.51 7.99
CA GLU A 131 9.29 -45.23 7.38
C GLU A 131 8.01 -44.42 7.54
N ASP A 132 7.13 -44.49 6.54
CA ASP A 132 5.84 -43.79 6.56
C ASP A 132 5.99 -42.26 6.75
N SER A 133 7.02 -41.66 6.12
CA SER A 133 7.22 -40.21 6.16
C SER A 133 6.07 -39.50 5.46
N PHE A 134 5.31 -38.70 6.22
CA PHE A 134 4.22 -37.91 5.65
C PHE A 134 4.74 -36.93 4.59
N GLU A 135 5.94 -36.39 4.81
CA GLU A 135 6.52 -35.34 3.99
C GLU A 135 6.92 -35.87 2.62
N GLY A 136 7.57 -37.04 2.60
CA GLY A 136 7.92 -37.73 1.37
C GLY A 136 6.70 -38.20 0.58
N ASP A 137 5.66 -38.72 1.26
CA ASP A 137 4.42 -39.18 0.62
C ASP A 137 3.65 -38.02 -0.01
N VAL A 138 3.39 -36.96 0.76
CA VAL A 138 2.72 -35.75 0.27
C VAL A 138 3.49 -35.10 -0.88
N HIS A 139 4.83 -35.02 -0.77
CA HIS A 139 5.63 -34.47 -1.86
C HIS A 139 5.49 -35.29 -3.14
N ARG A 140 5.56 -36.62 -3.04
CA ARG A 140 5.41 -37.52 -4.19
C ARG A 140 4.02 -37.41 -4.82
N GLN A 141 2.97 -37.26 -4.02
CA GLN A 141 1.60 -37.06 -4.52
C GLN A 141 1.46 -35.74 -5.30
N LEU A 142 2.15 -34.68 -4.86
CA LEU A 142 2.05 -33.35 -5.47
C LEU A 142 2.95 -33.16 -6.69
N PHE A 143 4.16 -33.73 -6.67
CA PHE A 143 5.21 -33.45 -7.66
C PHE A 143 5.66 -34.69 -8.46
N GLY A 144 5.17 -35.89 -8.13
CA GLY A 144 5.62 -37.13 -8.74
C GLY A 144 6.95 -37.61 -8.16
N ILE A 145 7.66 -38.47 -8.91
CA ILE A 145 9.00 -38.91 -8.53
C ILE A 145 9.99 -37.80 -8.88
N VAL A 146 10.83 -37.43 -7.93
CA VAL A 146 11.80 -36.33 -8.03
C VAL A 146 13.24 -36.84 -7.84
N ASP A 147 14.22 -36.11 -8.38
CA ASP A 147 15.63 -36.51 -8.30
C ASP A 147 16.27 -36.19 -6.94
N GLU A 148 15.67 -35.30 -6.15
CA GLU A 148 16.19 -34.86 -4.85
C GLU A 148 15.28 -35.23 -3.68
N PRO A 149 15.86 -35.51 -2.49
CA PRO A 149 15.09 -35.82 -1.29
C PRO A 149 14.14 -34.71 -0.85
N ALA A 150 12.99 -35.09 -0.29
CA ALA A 150 11.87 -34.19 -0.05
C ALA A 150 11.50 -33.97 1.43
N CYS A 151 12.11 -34.71 2.37
CA CYS A 151 11.80 -34.64 3.79
C CYS A 151 12.55 -33.47 4.49
N TRP A 152 12.38 -32.28 3.94
CA TRP A 152 13.10 -31.05 4.32
C TRP A 152 12.85 -30.63 5.77
N MET A 153 11.58 -30.59 6.19
CA MET A 153 11.19 -30.23 7.56
C MET A 153 11.74 -31.25 8.55
N GLN A 154 11.65 -32.54 8.22
CA GLN A 154 12.17 -33.60 9.08
C GLN A 154 13.70 -33.57 9.20
N ILE A 155 14.43 -33.31 8.10
CA ILE A 155 15.89 -33.13 8.13
C ILE A 155 16.26 -31.89 8.94
N GLY A 156 15.49 -30.81 8.79
CA GLY A 156 15.57 -29.63 9.62
C GLY A 156 15.49 -29.98 11.11
N TYR A 157 14.45 -30.72 11.49
CA TYR A 157 14.22 -31.16 12.86
C TYR A 157 15.37 -32.00 13.41
N ALA A 158 15.79 -33.06 12.70
CA ALA A 158 16.88 -33.92 13.14
C ALA A 158 18.18 -33.12 13.37
N THR A 159 18.50 -32.22 12.45
CA THR A 159 19.64 -31.29 12.54
C THR A 159 19.52 -30.37 13.76
N GLY A 160 18.38 -29.70 13.94
CA GLY A 160 18.16 -28.76 15.05
C GLY A 160 18.18 -29.44 16.41
N TYR A 161 17.51 -30.59 16.51
CA TYR A 161 17.43 -31.38 17.74
C TYR A 161 18.80 -31.89 18.19
N THR A 162 19.52 -32.60 17.30
CA THR A 162 20.82 -33.16 17.66
C THR A 162 21.86 -32.07 17.86
N SER A 163 21.81 -30.96 17.10
CA SER A 163 22.72 -29.83 17.32
C SER A 163 22.52 -29.19 18.69
N ALA A 164 21.25 -28.97 19.08
CA ALA A 164 20.91 -28.44 20.38
C ALA A 164 21.40 -29.39 21.49
N LEU A 165 21.19 -30.70 21.35
CA LEU A 165 21.64 -31.72 22.31
C LEU A 165 23.17 -31.76 22.46
N MET A 166 23.90 -31.83 21.35
CA MET A 166 25.36 -31.96 21.33
C MET A 166 26.10 -30.65 21.69
N GLY A 167 25.42 -29.50 21.61
CA GLY A 167 26.05 -28.19 21.82
C GLY A 167 26.99 -27.77 20.67
N ARG A 168 26.95 -28.46 19.54
CA ARG A 168 27.67 -28.16 18.29
C ARG A 168 26.80 -28.49 17.09
N THR A 169 27.13 -27.95 15.92
CA THR A 169 26.34 -28.18 14.71
C THR A 169 26.51 -29.59 14.18
N ILE A 170 25.43 -30.37 14.24
CA ILE A 170 25.30 -31.70 13.61
C ILE A 170 24.36 -31.56 12.42
N LEU A 171 24.84 -31.90 11.23
CA LEU A 171 24.10 -31.83 9.98
C LEU A 171 23.63 -33.22 9.56
N TYR A 172 22.33 -33.34 9.29
CA TYR A 172 21.75 -34.53 8.68
C TYR A 172 21.55 -34.37 7.18
N ARG A 173 21.70 -35.48 6.46
CA ARG A 173 21.32 -35.62 5.05
C ARG A 173 20.45 -36.83 4.85
N GLU A 174 19.44 -36.66 4.03
CA GLU A 174 18.65 -37.76 3.49
C GLU A 174 19.39 -38.33 2.27
N VAL A 175 19.85 -39.57 2.37
CA VAL A 175 20.61 -40.26 1.31
C VAL A 175 19.72 -41.15 0.45
N GLU A 176 18.58 -41.58 1.00
CA GLU A 176 17.52 -42.30 0.27
C GLU A 176 16.19 -41.67 0.66
N CYS A 177 15.26 -41.53 -0.29
CA CYS A 177 13.96 -40.89 -0.05
C CYS A 177 12.85 -41.57 -0.86
N ILE A 178 11.67 -41.74 -0.24
CA ILE A 178 10.48 -42.27 -0.91
C ILE A 178 9.97 -41.38 -2.05
N ALA A 179 10.20 -40.07 -1.97
CA ALA A 179 9.89 -39.13 -3.04
C ALA A 179 10.77 -39.35 -4.29
N CYS A 180 11.96 -39.92 -4.11
CA CYS A 180 12.86 -40.32 -5.20
C CYS A 180 12.62 -41.76 -5.68
N GLY A 181 11.58 -42.44 -5.19
CA GLY A 181 11.27 -43.81 -5.58
C GLY A 181 11.95 -44.91 -4.74
N HIS A 182 12.67 -44.57 -3.67
CA HIS A 182 13.20 -45.56 -2.73
C HIS A 182 12.08 -46.19 -1.87
N PRO A 183 12.28 -47.39 -1.31
CA PRO A 183 11.26 -48.06 -0.49
C PRO A 183 11.04 -47.40 0.88
N HIS A 184 12.05 -46.70 1.40
CA HIS A 184 12.01 -45.94 2.64
C HIS A 184 12.98 -44.76 2.54
N CYS A 185 12.92 -43.87 3.52
CA CYS A 185 13.87 -42.78 3.67
C CYS A 185 15.03 -43.23 4.57
N ARG A 186 16.26 -42.79 4.28
CA ARG A 186 17.46 -43.04 5.09
C ARG A 186 18.20 -41.75 5.32
N ILE A 187 18.56 -41.49 6.57
CA ILE A 187 19.28 -40.28 6.96
C ILE A 187 20.60 -40.58 7.66
N ILE A 188 21.59 -39.73 7.42
CA ILE A 188 22.92 -39.80 8.04
C ILE A 188 23.23 -38.44 8.67
N GLY A 189 23.58 -38.44 9.96
CA GLY A 189 23.93 -37.27 10.74
C GLY A 189 25.37 -37.29 11.20
N LYS A 190 26.12 -36.21 10.93
CA LYS A 190 27.53 -36.05 11.32
C LYS A 190 27.82 -34.59 11.68
N PRO A 191 28.90 -34.30 12.43
CA PRO A 191 29.38 -32.93 12.61
C PRO A 191 29.58 -32.24 11.26
N VAL A 192 29.24 -30.95 11.19
CA VAL A 192 29.27 -30.21 9.92
C VAL A 192 30.64 -30.24 9.24
N GLU A 193 31.72 -30.30 10.02
CA GLU A 193 33.11 -30.33 9.53
C GLU A 193 33.48 -31.69 8.89
N ALA A 194 32.68 -32.73 9.11
CA ALA A 194 32.87 -34.04 8.49
C ALA A 194 32.21 -34.15 7.10
N TRP A 195 31.47 -33.11 6.67
CA TRP A 195 30.88 -33.01 5.33
C TRP A 195 31.74 -32.10 4.44
N GLU A 196 32.07 -32.57 3.22
CA GLU A 196 32.89 -31.81 2.26
C GLU A 196 32.31 -30.42 1.92
N ASP A 197 30.98 -30.34 1.81
CA ASP A 197 30.19 -29.15 1.50
C ASP A 197 29.36 -28.66 2.71
N GLY A 198 29.73 -29.06 3.93
CA GLY A 198 28.96 -28.79 5.14
C GLY A 198 28.64 -27.31 5.37
N THR A 199 29.62 -26.42 5.12
CA THR A 199 29.42 -24.96 5.25
C THR A 199 28.41 -24.41 4.24
N GLN A 200 28.39 -24.94 3.02
CA GLN A 200 27.42 -24.52 2.00
C GLN A 200 26.01 -24.99 2.34
N ALA A 201 25.88 -26.22 2.86
CA ALA A 201 24.60 -26.77 3.30
C ALA A 201 23.96 -25.95 4.44
N LEU A 202 24.75 -25.24 5.25
CA LEU A 202 24.23 -24.34 6.28
C LEU A 202 23.51 -23.10 5.70
N ALA A 203 23.73 -22.74 4.44
CA ALA A 203 23.05 -21.60 3.81
C ALA A 203 21.51 -21.74 3.83
N LEU A 204 20.99 -22.97 3.71
CA LEU A 204 19.55 -23.25 3.77
C LEU A 204 18.93 -22.94 5.14
N TYR A 205 19.76 -22.91 6.20
CA TYR A 205 19.34 -22.58 7.56
C TYR A 205 19.39 -21.08 7.87
N GLN A 206 19.85 -20.25 6.93
CA GLN A 206 19.83 -18.78 7.07
C GLN A 206 18.58 -18.18 6.40
N PRO A 207 17.97 -17.12 6.98
CA PRO A 207 16.87 -16.41 6.33
C PRO A 207 17.32 -15.78 5.00
N ASP A 208 16.56 -16.01 3.92
CA ASP A 208 16.76 -15.34 2.61
C ASP A 208 15.91 -14.05 2.56
N PRO A 209 16.51 -12.85 2.47
CA PRO A 209 15.79 -11.58 2.38
C PRO A 209 15.25 -11.35 0.96
N VAL A 210 14.34 -12.22 0.52
CA VAL A 210 13.77 -12.20 -0.84
C VAL A 210 13.15 -10.84 -1.16
N ILE A 211 12.42 -10.24 -0.22
CA ILE A 211 11.75 -8.95 -0.44
C ILE A 211 12.75 -7.80 -0.65
N GLU A 212 13.85 -7.78 0.11
CA GLU A 212 14.89 -6.76 -0.02
C GLU A 212 15.59 -6.90 -1.38
N THR A 213 15.83 -8.15 -1.81
CA THR A 213 16.40 -8.43 -3.13
C THR A 213 15.47 -7.99 -4.25
N ILE A 214 14.16 -8.23 -4.13
CA ILE A 214 13.16 -7.77 -5.11
C ILE A 214 13.15 -6.25 -5.19
N ILE A 215 13.13 -5.55 -4.05
CA ILE A 215 13.14 -4.09 -4.00
C ILE A 215 14.43 -3.55 -4.64
N ALA A 216 15.58 -4.14 -4.32
CA ALA A 216 16.86 -3.75 -4.89
C ALA A 216 16.91 -3.96 -6.42
N LEU A 217 16.43 -5.12 -6.90
CA LEU A 217 16.36 -5.42 -8.33
C LEU A 217 15.37 -4.51 -9.07
N GLN A 218 14.23 -4.19 -8.47
CA GLN A 218 13.27 -3.22 -9.04
C GLN A 218 13.90 -1.84 -9.17
N SER A 219 14.59 -1.37 -8.13
CA SER A 219 15.34 -0.10 -8.16
C SER A 219 16.42 -0.11 -9.24
N GLU A 220 17.15 -1.22 -9.39
CA GLU A 220 18.20 -1.34 -10.41
C GLU A 220 17.60 -1.37 -11.83
N VAL A 221 16.51 -2.09 -12.04
CA VAL A 221 15.79 -2.11 -13.33
C VAL A 221 15.23 -0.73 -13.66
N GLU A 222 14.68 -0.01 -12.69
CA GLU A 222 14.26 1.38 -12.87
C GLU A 222 15.43 2.29 -13.23
N HIS A 223 16.57 2.13 -12.55
CA HIS A 223 17.80 2.86 -12.85
C HIS A 223 18.31 2.58 -14.27
N LEU A 224 18.38 1.31 -14.67
CA LEU A 224 18.82 0.90 -16.01
C LEU A 224 17.85 1.33 -17.12
N ARG A 225 16.53 1.27 -16.85
CA ARG A 225 15.51 1.81 -17.77
C ARG A 225 15.61 3.32 -17.92
N ALA A 226 15.97 4.04 -16.84
CA ALA A 226 16.26 5.46 -16.91
C ALA A 226 17.51 5.77 -17.78
N LEU A 227 18.50 4.87 -17.79
CA LEU A 227 19.70 4.99 -18.64
C LEU A 227 19.47 4.65 -20.12
N GLN A 228 18.44 3.86 -20.48
CA GLN A 228 18.23 3.34 -21.84
C GLN A 228 17.21 4.10 -22.72
N GLY A 229 16.79 5.32 -22.37
CA GLY A 229 16.28 6.27 -23.36
C GLY A 229 14.92 5.95 -24.00
N THR A 230 13.94 5.49 -23.22
CA THR A 230 12.54 5.88 -23.50
C THR A 230 12.40 7.37 -23.20
N PRO A 231 11.69 8.20 -24.00
CA PRO A 231 11.45 9.59 -23.63
C PRO A 231 10.60 9.60 -22.37
N ALA A 232 11.29 9.68 -21.23
CA ALA A 232 10.70 9.70 -19.93
C ALA A 232 9.74 10.89 -19.88
N THR A 233 8.61 10.68 -19.22
CA THR A 233 7.86 11.79 -18.64
C THR A 233 8.89 12.66 -17.89
N PRO A 234 9.05 13.94 -18.24
CA PRO A 234 10.05 14.80 -17.61
C PRO A 234 9.95 14.67 -16.10
N ALA A 235 11.09 14.72 -15.40
CA ALA A 235 11.17 14.44 -13.97
C ALA A 235 10.12 15.22 -13.16
N ASP A 236 9.61 16.35 -13.66
CA ASP A 236 8.63 17.23 -13.04
C ASP A 236 7.14 16.90 -13.27
N LEU A 237 6.79 15.88 -14.05
CA LEU A 237 5.40 15.54 -14.35
C LEU A 237 5.04 14.13 -13.84
N VAL A 238 4.09 14.04 -12.88
CA VAL A 238 3.69 12.80 -12.21
C VAL A 238 2.26 12.43 -12.58
N GLY A 239 2.07 11.19 -13.04
CA GLY A 239 0.73 10.62 -13.25
C GLY A 239 0.77 9.26 -13.95
N THR A 240 -0.13 8.38 -13.54
CA THR A 240 -0.36 7.02 -14.06
C THR A 240 -1.79 6.80 -14.54
N SER A 241 -2.71 7.71 -14.21
CA SER A 241 -4.13 7.61 -14.57
C SER A 241 -4.34 7.59 -16.10
N PRO A 242 -5.41 6.93 -16.59
CA PRO A 242 -5.74 6.92 -18.02
C PRO A 242 -5.89 8.33 -18.61
N GLY A 243 -6.57 9.24 -17.89
CA GLY A 243 -6.78 10.62 -18.32
C GLY A 243 -5.47 11.41 -18.44
N PHE A 244 -4.58 11.27 -17.46
CA PHE A 244 -3.25 11.87 -17.53
C PHE A 244 -2.44 11.33 -18.73
N ARG A 245 -2.41 10.00 -18.92
CA ARG A 245 -1.67 9.37 -20.02
C ARG A 245 -2.21 9.79 -21.38
N ALA A 246 -3.53 9.95 -21.52
CA ALA A 246 -4.14 10.45 -22.76
C ALA A 246 -3.70 11.89 -23.07
N ALA A 247 -3.75 12.79 -22.09
CA ALA A 247 -3.30 14.17 -22.23
C ALA A 247 -1.79 14.25 -22.57
N TRP A 248 -0.97 13.47 -21.87
CA TRP A 248 0.47 13.39 -22.14
C TRP A 248 0.78 12.82 -23.53
N GLY A 249 0.08 11.78 -23.96
CA GLY A 249 0.26 11.21 -25.31
C GLY A 249 -0.13 12.17 -26.44
N LEU A 250 -1.07 13.09 -26.21
CA LEU A 250 -1.35 14.19 -27.14
C LEU A 250 -0.18 15.19 -27.17
N LEU A 251 0.36 15.58 -26.01
CA LEU A 251 1.50 16.48 -25.95
C LEU A 251 2.77 15.91 -26.59
N GLN A 252 3.05 14.62 -26.40
CA GLN A 252 4.18 13.96 -27.06
C GLN A 252 4.07 14.02 -28.59
N ARG A 253 2.86 13.82 -29.14
CA ARG A 253 2.62 13.98 -30.58
C ARG A 253 2.78 15.43 -31.04
N ALA A 254 2.31 16.38 -30.24
CA ALA A 254 2.49 17.80 -30.53
C ALA A 254 3.96 18.25 -30.47
N ALA A 255 4.79 17.61 -29.64
CA ALA A 255 6.20 17.96 -29.45
C ALA A 255 7.07 17.81 -30.71
N ALA A 256 6.70 16.91 -31.61
CA ALA A 256 7.36 16.73 -32.91
C ALA A 256 7.09 17.87 -33.92
N SER A 257 6.20 18.80 -33.58
CA SER A 257 5.79 19.90 -34.47
C SER A 257 5.86 21.25 -33.76
N ASN A 258 5.80 22.34 -34.56
CA ASN A 258 5.68 23.70 -34.05
C ASN A 258 4.21 24.17 -33.92
N VAL A 259 3.25 23.25 -33.84
CA VAL A 259 1.83 23.60 -33.71
C VAL A 259 1.58 24.37 -32.41
N THR A 260 0.67 25.35 -32.47
CA THR A 260 0.13 26.02 -31.27
C THR A 260 -0.69 25.02 -30.47
N VAL A 261 -0.37 24.88 -29.19
CA VAL A 261 -1.07 23.98 -28.26
C VAL A 261 -1.92 24.80 -27.31
N LEU A 262 -3.20 24.42 -27.17
CA LEU A 262 -4.13 25.02 -26.22
C LEU A 262 -4.42 24.02 -25.09
N LEU A 263 -3.92 24.32 -23.89
CA LEU A 263 -4.15 23.54 -22.67
C LEU A 263 -5.45 23.99 -22.01
N LEU A 264 -6.42 23.08 -21.95
CA LEU A 264 -7.72 23.30 -21.31
C LEU A 264 -7.73 22.57 -19.97
N GLY A 265 -8.31 23.19 -18.95
CA GLY A 265 -8.52 22.54 -17.65
C GLY A 265 -8.65 23.52 -16.51
N GLU A 266 -9.13 23.02 -15.37
CA GLU A 266 -9.38 23.81 -14.17
C GLU A 266 -8.12 24.50 -13.64
N THR A 267 -8.32 25.47 -12.76
CA THR A 267 -7.21 26.10 -12.02
C THR A 267 -6.55 25.05 -11.11
N GLY A 268 -5.22 25.04 -11.08
CA GLY A 268 -4.46 24.13 -10.19
C GLY A 268 -4.22 22.72 -10.72
N VAL A 269 -4.64 22.36 -11.94
CA VAL A 269 -4.36 21.02 -12.53
C VAL A 269 -2.91 20.80 -12.97
N GLY A 270 -2.10 21.87 -13.01
CA GLY A 270 -0.69 21.83 -13.38
C GLY A 270 -0.38 22.22 -14.84
N LYS A 271 -1.20 23.06 -15.49
CA LYS A 271 -1.04 23.45 -16.91
C LYS A 271 0.37 23.95 -17.25
N GLU A 272 1.00 24.74 -16.38
CA GLU A 272 2.39 25.19 -16.55
C GLU A 272 3.38 24.03 -16.62
N ARG A 273 3.22 22.99 -15.77
CA ARG A 273 4.09 21.81 -15.77
C ARG A 273 3.93 21.00 -17.07
N PHE A 274 2.71 20.90 -17.59
CA PHE A 274 2.46 20.29 -18.90
C PHE A 274 3.13 21.09 -20.03
N ALA A 275 3.11 22.42 -19.98
CA ALA A 275 3.78 23.28 -20.96
C ALA A 275 5.31 23.16 -20.90
N GLN A 276 5.89 23.15 -19.70
CA GLN A 276 7.32 22.91 -19.49
C GLN A 276 7.73 21.52 -20.00
N ALA A 277 6.94 20.50 -19.69
CA ALA A 277 7.19 19.14 -20.15
C ALA A 277 7.15 19.07 -21.69
N LEU A 278 6.14 19.67 -22.32
CA LEU A 278 6.03 19.78 -23.78
C LEU A 278 7.25 20.46 -24.42
N HIS A 279 7.78 21.52 -23.79
CA HIS A 279 8.98 22.20 -24.28
C HIS A 279 10.22 21.30 -24.17
N SER A 280 10.41 20.64 -23.02
CA SER A 280 11.58 19.78 -22.75
C SER A 280 11.71 18.58 -23.68
N VAL A 281 10.61 18.08 -24.24
CA VAL A 281 10.60 16.96 -25.19
C VAL A 281 10.45 17.38 -26.65
N SER A 282 10.50 18.69 -26.93
CA SER A 282 10.38 19.23 -28.29
C SER A 282 11.75 19.52 -28.92
N GLY A 283 11.78 19.75 -30.23
CA GLY A 283 12.98 20.22 -30.94
C GLY A 283 13.52 21.59 -30.49
N ARG A 284 12.84 22.27 -29.54
CA ARG A 284 13.26 23.54 -28.95
C ARG A 284 13.70 23.39 -27.47
N ALA A 285 13.98 22.19 -26.98
CA ALA A 285 14.31 21.95 -25.56
C ALA A 285 15.51 22.77 -25.05
N ASP A 286 16.52 23.03 -25.89
CA ASP A 286 17.70 23.84 -25.54
C ASP A 286 17.49 25.36 -25.75
N LYS A 287 16.27 25.78 -26.09
CA LYS A 287 15.92 27.18 -26.40
C LYS A 287 15.15 27.82 -25.25
N PRO A 288 14.99 29.16 -25.22
CA PRO A 288 14.30 29.82 -24.13
C PRO A 288 12.85 29.35 -23.97
N PHE A 289 12.46 29.03 -22.73
CA PHE A 289 11.07 28.88 -22.32
C PHE A 289 10.67 30.09 -21.49
N ILE A 290 9.72 30.89 -21.98
CA ILE A 290 9.21 32.08 -21.29
C ILE A 290 7.77 31.80 -20.86
N ALA A 291 7.51 31.77 -19.56
CA ALA A 291 6.16 31.67 -19.00
C ALA A 291 5.63 33.05 -18.58
N VAL A 292 4.36 33.31 -18.87
CA VAL A 292 3.64 34.54 -18.52
C VAL A 292 2.26 34.17 -18.03
N ASN A 293 1.90 34.62 -16.82
CA ASN A 293 0.54 34.56 -16.33
C ASN A 293 -0.16 35.89 -16.65
N CYS A 294 -1.14 35.85 -17.55
CA CYS A 294 -1.86 37.03 -18.01
C CYS A 294 -2.68 37.68 -16.89
N ALA A 295 -3.25 36.89 -15.99
CA ALA A 295 -4.03 37.38 -14.84
C ALA A 295 -3.18 38.11 -13.79
N ALA A 296 -1.86 37.90 -13.78
CA ALA A 296 -0.95 38.55 -12.84
C ALA A 296 -0.47 39.94 -13.33
N ILE A 297 -0.74 40.30 -14.59
CA ILE A 297 -0.31 41.56 -15.19
C ILE A 297 -1.53 42.50 -15.28
N PRO A 298 -1.46 43.73 -14.76
CA PRO A 298 -2.52 44.71 -14.95
C PRO A 298 -2.83 44.91 -16.42
N ASP A 299 -4.11 45.05 -16.78
CA ASP A 299 -4.55 45.12 -18.17
C ASP A 299 -3.87 46.25 -18.96
N GLU A 300 -3.62 47.39 -18.31
CA GLU A 300 -2.90 48.53 -18.90
C GLU A 300 -1.45 48.20 -19.30
N LEU A 301 -0.81 47.22 -18.66
CA LEU A 301 0.59 46.85 -18.87
C LEU A 301 0.77 45.61 -19.74
N ILE A 302 -0.29 44.81 -19.95
CA ILE A 302 -0.18 43.50 -20.59
C ILE A 302 0.38 43.59 -22.00
N GLU A 303 0.00 44.62 -22.76
CA GLU A 303 0.54 44.85 -24.10
C GLU A 303 2.04 45.16 -24.08
N SER A 304 2.46 46.05 -23.20
CA SER A 304 3.86 46.47 -23.10
C SER A 304 4.75 45.34 -22.60
N GLU A 305 4.24 44.46 -21.74
CA GLU A 305 4.93 43.27 -21.28
C GLU A 305 5.09 42.25 -22.41
N LEU A 306 3.99 41.91 -23.11
CA LEU A 306 4.00 40.87 -24.15
C LEU A 306 4.75 41.30 -25.41
N PHE A 307 4.47 42.50 -25.93
CA PHE A 307 4.95 42.97 -27.23
C PHE A 307 6.11 43.97 -27.13
N GLY A 308 6.39 44.50 -25.95
CA GLY A 308 7.45 45.47 -25.71
C GLY A 308 6.96 46.90 -25.88
N VAL A 309 7.81 47.85 -25.47
CA VAL A 309 7.51 49.28 -25.48
C VAL A 309 8.66 50.06 -26.10
N GLU A 310 8.32 51.05 -26.93
CA GLU A 310 9.29 51.99 -27.48
C GLU A 310 9.36 53.27 -26.64
N LYS A 311 10.51 53.96 -26.66
CA LYS A 311 10.70 55.14 -25.81
C LYS A 311 9.69 56.22 -26.21
N GLY A 312 8.97 56.78 -25.24
CA GLY A 312 7.96 57.82 -25.48
C GLY A 312 6.55 57.31 -25.82
N ALA A 313 6.28 56.01 -25.72
CA ALA A 313 4.96 55.44 -26.01
C ALA A 313 3.84 55.88 -25.03
N PHE A 314 4.18 56.14 -23.77
CA PHE A 314 3.27 56.68 -22.74
C PHE A 314 4.07 57.41 -21.63
N THR A 315 3.38 58.13 -20.74
CA THR A 315 3.97 58.82 -19.59
C THR A 315 4.61 57.82 -18.62
N GLY A 316 5.94 57.67 -18.70
CA GLY A 316 6.72 56.70 -17.91
C GLY A 316 7.65 55.80 -18.73
N ALA A 317 7.49 55.75 -20.06
CA ALA A 317 8.34 54.98 -20.97
C ALA A 317 9.68 55.68 -21.27
N SER A 318 10.53 55.81 -20.25
CA SER A 318 11.84 56.48 -20.33
C SER A 318 12.87 55.70 -21.17
N GLN A 319 12.73 54.37 -21.24
CA GLN A 319 13.59 53.47 -22.01
C GLN A 319 12.76 52.47 -22.82
N SER A 320 13.28 52.04 -23.96
CA SER A 320 12.66 50.97 -24.76
C SER A 320 12.96 49.60 -24.16
N ARG A 321 11.95 48.72 -24.08
CA ARG A 321 12.08 47.39 -23.48
C ARG A 321 11.55 46.31 -24.42
N PRO A 322 12.30 45.21 -24.66
CA PRO A 322 11.79 44.09 -25.45
C PRO A 322 10.63 43.39 -24.75
N GLY A 323 9.65 42.96 -25.54
CA GLY A 323 8.52 42.18 -25.07
C GLY A 323 8.86 40.71 -24.78
N ARG A 324 7.91 39.98 -24.19
CA ARG A 324 8.05 38.52 -23.96
C ARG A 324 8.17 37.73 -25.27
N PHE A 325 7.51 38.16 -26.35
CA PHE A 325 7.67 37.52 -27.66
C PHE A 325 9.10 37.65 -28.20
N GLU A 326 9.70 38.83 -28.12
CA GLU A 326 11.10 39.04 -28.53
C GLU A 326 12.06 38.19 -27.70
N ARG A 327 11.81 38.09 -26.38
CA ARG A 327 12.61 37.28 -25.46
C ARG A 327 12.48 35.77 -25.66
N ALA A 328 11.34 35.33 -26.21
CA ALA A 328 11.06 33.93 -26.52
C ALA A 328 11.49 33.55 -27.94
N HIS A 329 12.13 34.46 -28.69
CA HIS A 329 12.57 34.21 -30.07
C HIS A 329 13.44 32.95 -30.18
N GLY A 330 13.10 32.07 -31.13
CA GLY A 330 13.73 30.77 -31.33
C GLY A 330 13.29 29.69 -30.33
N GLY A 331 12.45 30.02 -29.34
CA GLY A 331 12.04 29.16 -28.23
C GLY A 331 10.52 28.98 -28.14
N THR A 332 10.03 28.88 -26.91
CA THR A 332 8.61 28.66 -26.58
C THR A 332 8.10 29.76 -25.64
N LEU A 333 6.92 30.30 -25.93
CA LEU A 333 6.19 31.22 -25.05
C LEU A 333 4.96 30.49 -24.49
N PHE A 334 4.85 30.42 -23.18
CA PHE A 334 3.69 29.92 -22.45
C PHE A 334 2.84 31.08 -21.91
N LEU A 335 1.56 31.12 -22.28
CA LEU A 335 0.59 32.10 -21.79
C LEU A 335 -0.45 31.39 -20.92
N ASP A 336 -0.43 31.62 -19.62
CA ASP A 336 -1.43 31.11 -18.67
C ASP A 336 -2.57 32.13 -18.49
N GLU A 337 -3.77 31.62 -18.25
CA GLU A 337 -5.03 32.39 -18.17
C GLU A 337 -5.23 33.33 -19.37
N LEU A 338 -5.08 32.79 -20.59
CA LEU A 338 -5.23 33.53 -21.84
C LEU A 338 -6.62 34.21 -22.00
N GLY A 339 -7.65 33.68 -21.36
CA GLY A 339 -9.00 34.26 -21.37
C GLY A 339 -9.06 35.70 -20.85
N GLU A 340 -8.06 36.12 -20.04
CA GLU A 340 -7.99 37.44 -19.42
C GLU A 340 -7.32 38.52 -20.30
N LEU A 341 -6.94 38.21 -21.55
CA LEU A 341 -6.32 39.20 -22.43
C LEU A 341 -7.33 40.28 -22.87
N SER A 342 -6.94 41.57 -22.81
CA SER A 342 -7.71 42.65 -23.45
C SER A 342 -7.87 42.46 -24.96
N ALA A 343 -8.94 43.03 -25.52
CA ALA A 343 -9.25 42.96 -26.94
C ALA A 343 -8.11 43.47 -27.85
N SER A 344 -7.35 44.47 -27.40
CA SER A 344 -6.20 45.00 -28.14
C SER A 344 -5.01 44.04 -28.09
N ALA A 345 -4.70 43.45 -26.94
CA ALA A 345 -3.70 42.39 -26.82
C ALA A 345 -4.06 41.14 -27.66
N GLN A 346 -5.34 40.74 -27.68
CA GLN A 346 -5.85 39.66 -28.54
C GLN A 346 -5.59 39.96 -30.03
N SER A 347 -5.81 41.20 -30.47
CA SER A 347 -5.59 41.63 -31.85
C SER A 347 -4.12 41.56 -32.27
N LYS A 348 -3.20 41.98 -31.38
CA LYS A 348 -1.76 41.87 -31.61
C LYS A 348 -1.28 40.42 -31.58
N LEU A 349 -1.81 39.61 -30.66
CA LEU A 349 -1.49 38.18 -30.59
C LEU A 349 -1.88 37.45 -31.88
N LEU A 350 -3.05 37.76 -32.45
CA LEU A 350 -3.48 37.21 -33.73
C LEU A 350 -2.48 37.52 -34.84
N ARG A 351 -1.99 38.76 -34.91
CA ARG A 351 -1.00 39.17 -35.92
C ARG A 351 0.31 38.40 -35.77
N VAL A 352 0.80 38.21 -34.54
CA VAL A 352 1.99 37.36 -34.29
C VAL A 352 1.78 35.93 -34.77
N LEU A 353 0.61 35.34 -34.53
CA LEU A 353 0.28 33.96 -34.93
C LEU A 353 0.04 33.77 -36.44
N GLN A 354 -0.23 34.84 -37.17
CA GLN A 354 -0.47 34.82 -38.61
C GLN A 354 0.79 35.17 -39.40
N GLU A 355 1.46 36.25 -39.02
CA GLU A 355 2.57 36.86 -39.77
C GLU A 355 3.95 36.54 -39.18
N GLY A 356 4.02 36.12 -37.91
CA GLY A 356 5.28 35.96 -37.20
C GLY A 356 5.98 37.29 -36.93
N GLU A 357 5.21 38.38 -36.80
CA GLU A 357 5.72 39.73 -36.63
C GLU A 357 5.17 40.38 -35.35
N VAL A 358 6.04 41.12 -34.65
CA VAL A 358 5.71 41.88 -33.43
C VAL A 358 6.00 43.36 -33.68
N GLU A 359 5.07 44.21 -33.25
CA GLU A 359 5.25 45.67 -33.15
C GLU A 359 5.21 46.09 -31.68
N ARG A 360 6.19 46.91 -31.28
CA ARG A 360 6.22 47.46 -29.92
C ARG A 360 5.14 48.51 -29.74
N VAL A 361 4.62 48.65 -28.52
CA VAL A 361 3.68 49.72 -28.19
C VAL A 361 4.34 51.08 -28.44
N GLY A 362 3.66 51.92 -29.23
CA GLY A 362 4.14 53.25 -29.62
C GLY A 362 5.22 53.26 -30.72
N GLY A 363 5.58 52.09 -31.27
CA GLY A 363 6.57 51.97 -32.32
C GLY A 363 6.01 51.62 -33.69
N THR A 364 6.76 51.94 -34.74
CA THR A 364 6.38 51.66 -36.15
C THR A 364 7.21 50.55 -36.79
N GLY A 365 8.25 50.06 -36.12
CA GLY A 365 9.10 48.98 -36.63
C GLY A 365 8.51 47.60 -36.39
N THR A 366 8.28 46.83 -37.46
CA THR A 366 7.95 45.41 -37.38
C THR A 366 9.19 44.57 -37.11
N ARG A 367 9.04 43.52 -36.29
CA ARG A 367 10.13 42.61 -35.92
C ARG A 367 9.69 41.16 -36.12
N LYS A 368 10.40 40.41 -36.95
CA LYS A 368 10.13 38.97 -37.14
C LYS A 368 10.52 38.17 -35.91
N VAL A 369 9.60 37.33 -35.44
CA VAL A 369 9.81 36.42 -34.32
C VAL A 369 9.43 35.00 -34.70
N ASP A 370 10.25 34.03 -34.31
CA ASP A 370 9.93 32.61 -34.42
C ASP A 370 9.67 32.05 -33.02
N VAL A 371 8.40 31.96 -32.62
CA VAL A 371 8.01 31.54 -31.26
C VAL A 371 6.97 30.45 -31.35
N ARG A 372 7.23 29.31 -30.68
CA ARG A 372 6.20 28.30 -30.47
C ARG A 372 5.29 28.76 -29.34
N LEU A 373 3.99 28.88 -29.60
CA LEU A 373 3.01 29.29 -28.60
C LEU A 373 2.37 28.09 -27.90
N VAL A 374 2.33 28.13 -26.57
CA VAL A 374 1.51 27.24 -25.74
C VAL A 374 0.60 28.13 -24.91
N ALA A 375 -0.71 28.01 -25.09
CA ALA A 375 -1.69 28.79 -24.34
C ALA A 375 -2.42 27.90 -23.33
N ALA A 376 -2.83 28.45 -22.20
CA ALA A 376 -3.62 27.78 -21.17
C ALA A 376 -4.77 28.67 -20.70
N THR A 377 -5.89 28.04 -20.36
CA THR A 377 -7.08 28.75 -19.84
C THR A 377 -7.96 27.79 -19.05
N ASN A 378 -8.62 28.29 -18.01
CA ASN A 378 -9.73 27.63 -17.32
C ASN A 378 -11.11 28.05 -17.86
N VAL A 379 -11.18 29.16 -18.61
CA VAL A 379 -12.41 29.69 -19.21
C VAL A 379 -12.77 28.90 -20.46
N ASP A 380 -14.07 28.64 -20.65
CA ASP A 380 -14.60 28.16 -21.93
C ASP A 380 -14.50 29.27 -22.99
N LEU A 381 -13.46 29.20 -23.83
CA LEU A 381 -13.24 30.18 -24.88
C LEU A 381 -14.35 30.19 -25.94
N ALA A 382 -15.05 29.07 -26.17
CA ALA A 382 -16.16 29.05 -27.12
C ALA A 382 -17.34 29.87 -26.61
N GLU A 383 -17.58 29.84 -25.30
CA GLU A 383 -18.60 30.68 -24.66
C GLU A 383 -18.16 32.14 -24.58
N ALA A 384 -16.89 32.42 -24.27
CA ALA A 384 -16.34 33.78 -24.28
C ALA A 384 -16.45 34.45 -25.67
N VAL A 385 -16.32 33.67 -26.75
CA VAL A 385 -16.56 34.16 -28.12
C VAL A 385 -18.02 34.55 -28.34
N LYS A 386 -18.98 33.77 -27.82
CA LYS A 386 -20.41 34.12 -27.93
C LYS A 386 -20.77 35.37 -27.13
N GLN A 387 -20.10 35.58 -26.00
CA GLN A 387 -20.27 36.75 -25.13
C GLN A 387 -19.55 37.99 -25.65
N GLY A 388 -18.72 37.87 -26.71
CA GLY A 388 -17.98 38.98 -27.30
C GLY A 388 -16.75 39.43 -26.51
N THR A 389 -16.37 38.70 -25.46
CA THR A 389 -15.17 38.98 -24.64
C THR A 389 -13.90 38.39 -25.25
N PHE A 390 -14.03 37.42 -26.17
CA PHE A 390 -12.91 36.84 -26.88
C PHE A 390 -13.13 36.84 -28.40
N ARG A 391 -12.09 37.17 -29.17
CA ARG A 391 -12.21 37.23 -30.63
C ARG A 391 -12.30 35.84 -31.26
N LYS A 392 -13.29 35.68 -32.16
CA LYS A 392 -13.55 34.43 -32.90
C LYS A 392 -12.37 33.98 -33.77
N ASP A 393 -11.70 34.90 -34.44
CA ASP A 393 -10.57 34.62 -35.33
C ASP A 393 -9.34 34.10 -34.56
N LEU A 394 -9.02 34.72 -33.42
CA LEU A 394 -7.97 34.28 -32.52
C LEU A 394 -8.28 32.90 -31.93
N TYR A 395 -9.52 32.66 -31.50
CA TYR A 395 -9.95 31.35 -30.98
C TYR A 395 -9.65 30.21 -31.96
N TYR A 396 -10.01 30.35 -33.24
CA TYR A 396 -9.73 29.30 -34.23
C TYR A 396 -8.24 29.08 -34.47
N ARG A 397 -7.41 30.12 -34.35
CA ARG A 397 -5.96 30.01 -34.52
C ARG A 397 -5.27 29.34 -33.33
N LEU A 398 -5.85 29.45 -32.14
CA LEU A 398 -5.36 28.81 -30.92
C LEU A 398 -5.88 27.38 -30.77
N ASN A 399 -7.14 27.15 -31.13
CA ASN A 399 -7.81 25.85 -30.99
C ASN A 399 -7.44 24.85 -32.09
N VAL A 400 -6.20 24.91 -32.60
CA VAL A 400 -5.66 23.99 -33.61
C VAL A 400 -5.31 22.64 -32.97
N TYR A 401 -4.77 22.67 -31.75
CA TYR A 401 -4.39 21.46 -31.00
C TYR A 401 -4.81 21.59 -29.52
N PRO A 402 -6.10 21.36 -29.20
CA PRO A 402 -6.58 21.38 -27.84
C PRO A 402 -6.15 20.12 -27.06
N VAL A 403 -5.68 20.31 -25.84
CA VAL A 403 -5.35 19.23 -24.89
C VAL A 403 -6.04 19.52 -23.57
N THR A 404 -7.01 18.69 -23.23
CA THR A 404 -7.74 18.78 -21.96
C THR A 404 -6.97 18.03 -20.86
N ILE A 405 -6.63 18.72 -19.78
CA ILE A 405 -5.99 18.15 -18.60
C ILE A 405 -7.09 17.88 -17.56
N PRO A 406 -7.30 16.62 -17.16
CA PRO A 406 -8.39 16.27 -16.25
C PRO A 406 -8.14 16.82 -14.83
N PRO A 407 -9.21 17.20 -14.12
CA PRO A 407 -9.13 17.55 -12.71
C PRO A 407 -8.73 16.35 -11.86
N LEU A 408 -8.19 16.59 -10.65
CA LEU A 408 -7.60 15.57 -9.78
C LEU A 408 -8.62 14.50 -9.38
N ARG A 409 -9.89 14.88 -9.20
CA ARG A 409 -11.01 13.95 -8.93
C ARG A 409 -11.27 12.91 -10.03
N GLU A 410 -10.85 13.18 -11.27
CA GLU A 410 -10.96 12.23 -12.40
C GLU A 410 -9.68 11.38 -12.58
N ARG A 411 -8.65 11.61 -11.75
CA ARG A 411 -7.36 10.90 -11.78
C ARG A 411 -6.88 10.52 -10.37
N LEU A 412 -7.75 9.84 -9.62
CA LEU A 412 -7.50 9.45 -8.23
C LEU A 412 -6.23 8.59 -8.04
N ASP A 413 -5.87 7.77 -9.03
CA ASP A 413 -4.64 6.97 -9.00
C ASP A 413 -3.37 7.81 -8.96
N ASP A 414 -3.43 9.09 -9.35
CA ASP A 414 -2.29 10.01 -9.33
C ASP A 414 -2.06 10.62 -7.94
N ILE A 415 -3.03 10.53 -7.02
CA ILE A 415 -2.98 11.19 -5.70
C ILE A 415 -1.84 10.65 -4.85
N ARG A 416 -1.69 9.32 -4.75
CA ARG A 416 -0.62 8.68 -3.97
C ARG A 416 0.78 9.10 -4.46
N PRO A 417 1.15 8.91 -5.75
CA PRO A 417 2.49 9.26 -6.21
C PRO A 417 2.75 10.78 -6.14
N LEU A 418 1.73 11.63 -6.34
CA LEU A 418 1.85 13.08 -6.11
C LEU A 418 2.14 13.39 -4.65
N ALA A 419 1.38 12.79 -3.73
CA ALA A 419 1.53 13.02 -2.29
C ALA A 419 2.91 12.57 -1.79
N GLU A 420 3.37 11.38 -2.16
CA GLU A 420 4.69 10.86 -1.80
C GLU A 420 5.82 11.78 -2.28
N ARG A 421 5.68 12.33 -3.50
CA ARG A 421 6.63 13.31 -4.03
C ARG A 421 6.62 14.62 -3.22
N PHE A 422 5.45 15.14 -2.87
CA PHE A 422 5.35 16.34 -2.05
C PHE A 422 5.92 16.10 -0.66
N VAL A 423 5.69 14.94 -0.04
CA VAL A 423 6.30 14.57 1.24
C VAL A 423 7.83 14.60 1.15
N ALA A 424 8.42 14.00 0.11
CA ALA A 424 9.87 14.03 -0.08
C ALA A 424 10.41 15.47 -0.27
N ARG A 425 9.75 16.27 -1.12
CA ARG A 425 10.14 17.66 -1.40
C ARG A 425 10.07 18.54 -0.15
N TYR A 426 8.98 18.48 0.59
CA TYR A 426 8.75 19.33 1.75
C TYR A 426 9.46 18.81 3.00
N GLY A 427 9.65 17.49 3.12
CA GLY A 427 10.53 16.92 4.14
C GLY A 427 11.95 17.46 4.03
N ALA A 428 12.52 17.45 2.82
CA ALA A 428 13.83 18.06 2.56
C ALA A 428 13.84 19.57 2.83
N ARG A 429 12.83 20.30 2.37
CA ARG A 429 12.72 21.76 2.56
C ARG A 429 12.64 22.19 4.03
N HIS A 430 11.90 21.44 4.85
CA HIS A 430 11.69 21.75 6.27
C HIS A 430 12.65 21.01 7.20
N GLY A 431 13.61 20.24 6.68
CA GLY A 431 14.53 19.43 7.48
C GLY A 431 13.84 18.34 8.28
N LYS A 432 12.66 17.89 7.84
CA LYS A 432 11.87 16.86 8.51
C LYS A 432 11.98 15.52 7.80
N ARG A 433 12.27 14.47 8.58
CA ARG A 433 12.21 13.09 8.08
C ARG A 433 10.82 12.54 8.34
N ILE A 434 10.04 12.34 7.28
CA ILE A 434 8.71 11.72 7.34
C ILE A 434 8.81 10.31 6.75
N VAL A 435 8.28 9.32 7.47
CA VAL A 435 8.35 7.90 7.07
C VAL A 435 7.31 7.56 6.00
N GLY A 436 6.19 8.29 5.97
CA GLY A 436 5.15 8.10 4.96
C GLY A 436 3.81 8.74 5.35
N ILE A 437 2.76 8.31 4.68
CA ILE A 437 1.36 8.71 4.91
C ILE A 437 0.60 7.47 5.35
N THR A 438 -0.25 7.57 6.38
CA THR A 438 -1.04 6.41 6.84
C THR A 438 -2.12 6.02 5.83
N ASP A 439 -2.54 4.75 5.84
CA ASP A 439 -3.57 4.26 4.92
C ASP A 439 -4.91 5.00 5.09
N ARG A 440 -5.26 5.36 6.32
CA ARG A 440 -6.44 6.19 6.60
C ARG A 440 -6.32 7.58 5.96
N ALA A 441 -5.19 8.24 6.12
CA ALA A 441 -4.96 9.55 5.52
C ALA A 441 -5.02 9.48 3.98
N LEU A 442 -4.46 8.43 3.37
CA LEU A 442 -4.55 8.19 1.93
C LEU A 442 -5.97 7.82 1.46
N ALA A 443 -6.78 7.17 2.29
CA ALA A 443 -8.19 6.97 1.99
C ALA A 443 -8.92 8.32 1.96
N GLU A 444 -8.71 9.20 2.94
CA GLU A 444 -9.33 10.53 2.97
C GLU A 444 -8.90 11.40 1.79
N LEU A 445 -7.61 11.39 1.43
CA LEU A 445 -7.11 12.09 0.24
C LEU A 445 -7.80 11.62 -1.05
N ARG A 446 -8.21 10.35 -1.15
CA ARG A 446 -8.90 9.80 -2.33
C ARG A 446 -10.39 10.13 -2.40
N HIS A 447 -11.04 10.42 -1.27
CA HIS A 447 -12.47 10.72 -1.22
C HIS A 447 -12.79 12.22 -1.27
N TYR A 448 -11.76 13.07 -1.29
CA TYR A 448 -11.93 14.51 -1.41
C TYR A 448 -12.06 14.95 -2.87
N ASP A 449 -12.91 15.94 -3.15
CA ASP A 449 -13.21 16.41 -4.51
C ASP A 449 -12.11 17.28 -5.15
N TRP A 450 -11.16 17.76 -4.34
CA TRP A 450 -10.02 18.57 -4.77
C TRP A 450 -10.39 19.79 -5.66
N PRO A 451 -11.18 20.76 -5.16
CA PRO A 451 -11.53 21.96 -5.91
C PRO A 451 -10.32 22.80 -6.35
N GLY A 452 -9.21 22.77 -5.59
CA GLY A 452 -7.94 23.40 -5.98
C GLY A 452 -6.94 22.45 -6.64
N ASN A 453 -7.38 21.25 -7.01
CA ASN A 453 -6.62 20.24 -7.75
C ASN A 453 -5.24 19.95 -7.12
N VAL A 454 -4.19 19.84 -7.94
CA VAL A 454 -2.83 19.48 -7.48
C VAL A 454 -2.23 20.57 -6.58
N ARG A 455 -2.60 21.84 -6.80
CA ARG A 455 -2.13 22.96 -5.97
C ARG A 455 -2.64 22.87 -4.53
N GLU A 456 -3.90 22.46 -4.37
CA GLU A 456 -4.47 22.22 -3.04
C GLU A 456 -3.86 20.99 -2.38
N LEU A 457 -3.69 19.89 -3.11
CA LEU A 457 -3.00 18.69 -2.62
C LEU A 457 -1.59 19.03 -2.13
N GLU A 458 -0.83 19.81 -2.90
CA GLU A 458 0.52 20.26 -2.54
C GLU A 458 0.50 21.00 -1.19
N ASN A 459 -0.42 21.95 -1.00
CA ASN A 459 -0.58 22.70 0.24
C ASN A 459 -0.99 21.84 1.43
N VAL A 460 -1.90 20.88 1.22
CA VAL A 460 -2.38 19.95 2.26
C VAL A 460 -1.23 19.05 2.72
N ILE A 461 -0.42 18.53 1.79
CA ILE A 461 0.73 17.68 2.13
C ILE A 461 1.85 18.49 2.79
N GLU A 462 2.16 19.70 2.31
CA GLU A 462 3.14 20.60 2.96
C GLU A 462 2.74 20.85 4.42
N ARG A 463 1.46 21.15 4.68
CA ARG A 463 0.92 21.29 6.04
C ARG A 463 1.06 20.00 6.84
N GLY A 464 0.73 18.85 6.24
CA GLY A 464 0.89 17.54 6.87
C GLY A 464 2.32 17.26 7.31
N VAL A 465 3.32 17.61 6.49
CA VAL A 465 4.75 17.52 6.83
C VAL A 465 5.10 18.45 7.99
N ILE A 466 4.58 19.69 8.00
CA ILE A 466 4.83 20.67 9.07
C ILE A 466 4.24 20.19 10.40
N LEU A 467 3.09 19.51 10.40
CA LEU A 467 2.43 19.06 11.64
C LEU A 467 2.92 17.71 12.13
N ALA A 468 3.34 16.81 11.25
CA ALA A 468 3.86 15.50 11.62
C ALA A 468 5.16 15.61 12.45
N SER A 469 5.33 14.68 13.38
CA SER A 469 6.53 14.56 14.23
C SER A 469 7.75 14.08 13.43
N GLN A 470 8.95 14.39 13.94
CA GLN A 470 10.21 13.93 13.33
C GLN A 470 10.28 12.39 13.38
N GLY A 471 10.48 11.76 12.22
CA GLY A 471 10.44 10.30 12.08
C GLY A 471 9.04 9.70 12.12
N GLY A 472 7.98 10.53 12.13
CA GLY A 472 6.58 10.11 12.14
C GLY A 472 5.98 9.94 10.74
N GLN A 473 4.68 9.66 10.73
CA GLN A 473 3.85 9.57 9.51
C GLN A 473 2.82 10.71 9.48
N ILE A 474 2.36 11.08 8.28
CA ILE A 474 1.22 11.99 8.12
C ILE A 474 -0.07 11.19 8.36
N THR A 475 -0.84 11.59 9.38
CA THR A 475 -2.13 11.01 9.73
C THR A 475 -3.28 11.84 9.16
N ALA A 476 -4.49 11.31 9.22
CA ALA A 476 -5.71 11.99 8.78
C ALA A 476 -5.89 13.36 9.47
N ASP A 477 -5.65 13.41 10.78
CA ASP A 477 -5.78 14.62 11.59
C ASP A 477 -4.81 15.73 11.16
N HIS A 478 -3.70 15.39 10.49
CA HIS A 478 -2.76 16.38 9.97
C HIS A 478 -3.22 17.04 8.66
N LEU A 479 -4.22 16.48 7.97
CA LEU A 479 -4.65 16.95 6.64
C LEU A 479 -5.65 18.11 6.69
N PHE A 480 -6.50 18.17 7.73
CA PHE A 480 -7.55 19.20 7.90
C PHE A 480 -8.44 19.38 6.66
N LEU A 481 -8.88 18.28 6.04
CA LEU A 481 -9.75 18.35 4.86
C LEU A 481 -11.16 18.83 5.25
N PRO A 482 -11.74 19.85 4.58
CA PRO A 482 -13.09 20.32 4.86
C PRO A 482 -14.12 19.24 4.53
N GLY A 483 -15.09 19.00 5.43
CA GLY A 483 -16.18 18.07 5.17
C GLY A 483 -15.84 16.59 5.39
N THR A 484 -14.70 16.26 6.01
CA THR A 484 -14.53 14.95 6.63
C THR A 484 -15.62 14.79 7.67
N VAL A 485 -16.61 13.97 7.33
CA VAL A 485 -17.62 13.49 8.26
C VAL A 485 -16.87 13.05 9.52
N ALA A 486 -17.25 13.63 10.66
CA ALA A 486 -16.88 13.13 11.99
C ALA A 486 -16.89 11.60 11.94
N PRO A 487 -15.91 10.92 12.56
CA PRO A 487 -15.59 9.52 12.29
C PRO A 487 -16.90 8.77 12.09
N VAL A 488 -17.11 8.23 10.88
CA VAL A 488 -18.12 7.20 10.69
C VAL A 488 -17.86 6.26 11.84
N VAL A 489 -18.80 6.23 12.80
CA VAL A 489 -18.67 5.38 13.98
C VAL A 489 -18.26 4.04 13.42
N ASP A 490 -17.07 3.62 13.79
CA ASP A 490 -16.45 2.40 13.32
C ASP A 490 -17.39 1.28 13.78
N THR A 491 -18.36 0.96 12.91
CA THR A 491 -19.35 -0.08 13.11
C THR A 491 -18.76 -1.43 12.72
N ALA A 492 -17.49 -1.46 12.33
CA ALA A 492 -16.73 -2.70 12.27
C ALA A 492 -16.60 -3.25 13.69
N PRO A 493 -17.02 -4.50 13.93
CA PRO A 493 -17.05 -5.04 15.27
C PRO A 493 -15.62 -5.17 15.80
N ARG A 494 -15.36 -4.56 16.95
CA ARG A 494 -14.11 -4.74 17.70
C ARG A 494 -14.26 -5.95 18.61
N LEU A 495 -13.26 -6.83 18.59
CA LEU A 495 -13.17 -7.95 19.51
C LEU A 495 -13.16 -7.45 20.95
N GLY A 496 -14.11 -7.92 21.76
CA GLY A 496 -14.08 -7.68 23.20
C GLY A 496 -12.86 -8.36 23.84
N ALA A 497 -12.49 -7.93 25.05
CA ALA A 497 -11.35 -8.49 25.80
C ALA A 497 -11.46 -10.02 26.06
N GLY A 498 -12.64 -10.61 25.87
CA GLY A 498 -12.90 -12.06 25.95
C GLY A 498 -12.97 -12.79 24.60
N GLY A 499 -12.59 -12.16 23.48
CA GLY A 499 -12.52 -12.81 22.18
C GLY A 499 -13.87 -13.11 21.50
N THR A 500 -14.98 -12.58 22.02
CA THR A 500 -16.31 -12.69 21.40
C THR A 500 -16.67 -11.39 20.65
N LEU A 501 -17.36 -11.55 19.52
CA LEU A 501 -18.05 -10.46 18.83
C LEU A 501 -19.32 -10.14 19.64
N PRO A 502 -19.46 -8.93 20.25
CA PRO A 502 -20.66 -8.59 20.99
C PRO A 502 -21.87 -8.49 20.06
N ASP A 503 -23.06 -8.84 20.57
CA ASP A 503 -24.32 -8.71 19.82
C ASP A 503 -24.47 -7.25 19.36
N LEU A 504 -24.54 -7.04 18.03
CA LEU A 504 -24.57 -5.72 17.39
C LEU A 504 -25.66 -4.82 17.98
N ARG A 505 -26.76 -5.44 18.44
CA ARG A 505 -27.88 -4.73 19.05
C ARG A 505 -27.56 -4.19 20.44
N GLU A 506 -26.79 -4.93 21.22
CA GLU A 506 -26.40 -4.54 22.58
C GLU A 506 -25.31 -3.46 22.54
N ALA A 507 -24.31 -3.61 21.67
CA ALA A 507 -23.26 -2.60 21.46
C ALA A 507 -23.82 -1.26 20.95
N ALA A 508 -24.79 -1.28 20.02
CA ALA A 508 -25.44 -0.06 19.53
C ALA A 508 -26.27 0.64 20.62
N VAL A 509 -26.92 -0.12 21.51
CA VAL A 509 -27.68 0.43 22.64
C VAL A 509 -26.75 1.04 23.68
N HIS A 510 -25.62 0.41 23.97
CA HIS A 510 -24.60 0.98 24.87
C HIS A 510 -24.00 2.27 24.33
N ALA A 511 -23.63 2.32 23.05
CA ALA A 511 -23.13 3.54 22.41
C ALA A 511 -24.16 4.69 22.45
N LEU A 512 -25.45 4.36 22.28
CA LEU A 512 -26.52 5.35 22.40
C LEU A 512 -26.69 5.84 23.85
N LEU A 513 -26.57 4.94 24.84
CA LEU A 513 -26.64 5.30 26.27
C LEU A 513 -25.47 6.20 26.69
N ASP A 514 -24.27 5.93 26.17
CA ASP A 514 -23.08 6.75 26.44
C ASP A 514 -23.27 8.16 25.86
N GLN A 515 -23.74 8.28 24.61
CA GLN A 515 -24.08 9.56 24.00
C GLN A 515 -25.20 10.30 24.73
N MET A 516 -26.25 9.60 25.17
CA MET A 516 -27.32 10.19 25.98
C MET A 516 -26.79 10.72 27.31
N SER A 517 -25.83 10.02 27.93
CA SER A 517 -25.21 10.44 29.19
C SER A 517 -24.30 11.66 29.01
N GLU A 518 -23.47 11.67 27.96
CA GLU A 518 -22.60 12.80 27.63
C GLU A 518 -23.40 14.08 27.30
N GLN A 519 -24.53 13.95 26.61
CA GLN A 519 -25.38 15.07 26.21
C GLN A 519 -26.48 15.39 27.23
N GLN A 520 -26.52 14.70 28.38
CA GLN A 520 -27.55 14.85 29.42
C GLN A 520 -29.00 14.75 28.89
N LEU A 521 -29.22 13.89 27.90
CA LEU A 521 -30.53 13.69 27.29
C LEU A 521 -31.39 12.75 28.14
N ALA A 522 -32.56 13.22 28.57
CA ALA A 522 -33.51 12.37 29.25
C ALA A 522 -34.18 11.40 28.25
N LEU A 523 -34.47 10.18 28.70
CA LEU A 523 -35.12 9.15 27.88
C LEU A 523 -36.44 9.64 27.24
N GLY A 524 -37.20 10.48 27.95
CA GLY A 524 -38.46 11.03 27.46
C GLY A 524 -38.30 11.98 26.26
N ASP A 525 -37.16 12.66 26.15
CA ASP A 525 -36.88 13.60 25.05
C ASP A 525 -36.45 12.83 23.80
N VAL A 526 -35.61 11.80 23.98
CA VAL A 526 -35.21 10.90 22.90
C VAL A 526 -36.41 10.13 22.36
N GLU A 527 -37.26 9.60 23.24
CA GLU A 527 -38.51 8.93 22.85
C GLU A 527 -39.42 9.86 22.05
N THR A 528 -39.52 11.12 22.48
CA THR A 528 -40.32 12.15 21.81
C THR A 528 -39.82 12.43 20.39
N VAL A 529 -38.52 12.69 20.23
CA VAL A 529 -37.92 12.99 18.92
C VAL A 529 -38.00 11.79 17.99
N LEU A 530 -37.78 10.57 18.49
CA LEU A 530 -37.93 9.34 17.72
C LEU A 530 -39.36 9.15 17.22
N MET A 531 -40.35 9.41 18.06
CA MET A 531 -41.76 9.34 17.66
C MET A 531 -42.11 10.37 16.59
N GLU A 532 -41.61 11.60 16.70
CA GLU A 532 -41.82 12.64 15.68
C GLU A 532 -41.16 12.29 14.35
N ALA A 533 -39.90 11.84 14.38
CA ALA A 533 -39.17 11.43 13.19
C ALA A 533 -39.85 10.22 12.51
N ALA A 534 -40.36 9.27 13.29
CA ALA A 534 -41.09 8.12 12.75
C ALA A 534 -42.42 8.53 12.12
N MET A 535 -43.14 9.49 12.71
CA MET A 535 -44.39 10.03 12.16
C MET A 535 -44.14 10.85 10.89
N GLN A 536 -43.05 11.62 10.83
CA GLN A 536 -42.64 12.36 9.63
C GLN A 536 -42.23 11.42 8.50
N ARG A 537 -41.38 10.41 8.77
CA ARG A 537 -40.96 9.42 7.76
C ARG A 537 -42.08 8.51 7.26
N ALA A 538 -43.16 8.39 8.03
CA ALA A 538 -44.35 7.66 7.66
C ALA A 538 -45.44 8.56 7.05
N ASP A 539 -45.16 9.83 6.74
CA ASP A 539 -46.11 10.82 6.22
C ASP A 539 -47.43 10.86 7.03
N GLY A 540 -47.33 10.80 8.36
CA GLY A 540 -48.47 10.81 9.27
C GLY A 540 -49.19 9.47 9.44
N ASN A 541 -48.74 8.40 8.79
CA ASN A 541 -49.33 7.06 8.93
C ASN A 541 -48.90 6.38 10.24
N MET A 542 -49.78 6.43 11.24
CA MET A 542 -49.58 5.87 12.57
C MET A 542 -49.22 4.36 12.58
N SER A 543 -49.77 3.57 11.66
CA SER A 543 -49.51 2.12 11.61
C SER A 543 -48.11 1.83 11.07
N GLN A 544 -47.63 2.64 10.14
CA GLN A 544 -46.31 2.53 9.54
C GLN A 544 -45.23 3.10 10.48
N ALA A 545 -45.51 4.22 11.14
CA ALA A 545 -44.65 4.77 12.20
C ALA A 545 -44.46 3.78 13.37
N ALA A 546 -45.52 3.08 13.78
CA ALA A 546 -45.43 2.07 14.84
C ALA A 546 -44.52 0.89 14.44
N ARG A 547 -44.59 0.43 13.18
CA ARG A 547 -43.68 -0.60 12.65
C ARG A 547 -42.22 -0.14 12.63
N LEU A 548 -41.96 1.10 12.23
CA LEU A 548 -40.61 1.68 12.23
C LEU A 548 -39.98 1.72 13.63
N LEU A 549 -40.81 1.93 14.65
CA LEU A 549 -40.40 1.97 16.06
C LEU A 549 -40.45 0.60 16.76
N GLY A 550 -40.86 -0.47 16.07
CA GLY A 550 -40.97 -1.81 16.64
C GLY A 550 -42.05 -1.97 17.73
N ILE A 551 -43.04 -1.08 17.78
CA ILE A 551 -44.17 -1.13 18.73
C ILE A 551 -45.51 -1.30 18.01
N THR A 552 -46.56 -1.65 18.75
CA THR A 552 -47.90 -1.81 18.17
C THR A 552 -48.59 -0.45 17.96
N ARG A 553 -49.48 -0.36 16.96
CA ARG A 553 -50.26 0.86 16.67
C ARG A 553 -50.99 1.42 17.91
N PRO A 554 -51.65 0.62 18.77
CA PRO A 554 -52.27 1.14 20.00
C PRO A 554 -51.27 1.72 21.01
N GLN A 555 -50.07 1.13 21.13
CA GLN A 555 -49.01 1.63 22.01
C GLN A 555 -48.49 3.00 21.53
N LEU A 556 -48.25 3.14 20.22
CA LEU A 556 -47.84 4.43 19.66
C LEU A 556 -48.94 5.49 19.83
N ALA A 557 -50.20 5.14 19.55
CA ALA A 557 -51.34 6.06 19.70
C ALA A 557 -51.53 6.55 21.15
N TYR A 558 -51.35 5.65 22.14
CA TYR A 558 -51.41 5.98 23.55
C TYR A 558 -50.28 6.94 23.96
N ARG A 559 -49.03 6.63 23.58
CA ARG A 559 -47.85 7.47 23.87
C ARG A 559 -47.93 8.84 23.18
N TRP A 560 -48.44 8.87 21.93
CA TRP A 560 -48.65 10.11 21.17
C TRP A 560 -49.69 11.02 21.83
N LYS A 561 -50.78 10.43 22.37
CA LYS A 561 -51.82 11.18 23.10
C LYS A 561 -51.34 11.71 24.46
N MET A 562 -50.55 10.91 25.20
CA MET A 562 -49.94 11.30 26.49
C MET A 562 -48.94 12.45 26.35
N ARG A 563 -48.35 12.65 25.17
CA ARG A 563 -47.50 13.80 24.85
C ARG A 563 -48.30 15.11 24.82
N GLY A 564 -49.52 15.07 24.29
CA GLY A 564 -50.43 16.22 24.25
C GLY A 564 -50.90 16.68 25.64
N THR A 565 -51.00 15.79 26.62
CA THR A 565 -51.36 16.14 28.00
C THR A 565 -50.19 16.67 28.84
N ARG A 566 -48.94 16.32 28.51
CA ARG A 566 -47.74 16.90 29.16
C ARG A 566 -47.44 18.34 28.75
N ALA A 567 -47.80 18.74 27.53
CA ALA A 567 -47.68 20.14 27.09
C ALA A 567 -48.74 21.08 27.71
N GLY A 568 -49.80 20.54 28.32
CA GLY A 568 -50.93 21.30 28.85
C GLY A 568 -50.92 21.62 30.36
N ASN A 569 -49.94 21.12 31.13
CA ASN A 569 -49.92 21.25 32.61
C ASN A 569 -48.77 22.12 33.16
N GLY A 570 -48.22 23.04 32.35
CA GLY A 570 -47.11 23.91 32.76
C GLY A 570 -47.45 25.37 33.09
N HIS A 571 -48.69 25.84 32.91
CA HIS A 571 -49.08 27.22 33.22
C HIS A 571 -50.47 27.26 33.85
N GLY A 572 -50.53 27.25 35.18
CA GLY A 572 -51.79 27.41 35.92
C GLY A 572 -51.62 27.44 37.44
N ASN A 573 -51.59 28.65 37.98
CA ASN A 573 -51.79 29.09 39.36
C ASN A 573 -50.65 29.03 40.39
N GLY A 574 -50.25 30.23 40.81
CA GLY A 574 -49.57 30.54 42.06
C GLY A 574 -49.46 32.06 42.21
N ASN A 575 -50.59 32.70 42.55
CA ASN A 575 -50.61 34.01 43.21
C ASN A 575 -50.21 33.81 44.68
#